data_AF-A0A0D2FAM0-F1
#
_entry.id   AF-A0A0D2FAM0-F1
#
_cell.length_a   1.000
_cell.length_b   1.000
_cell.length_c   1.000
_cell.angle_alpha   90.00
_cell.angle_beta   90.00
_cell.angle_gamma   90.00
#
_symmetry.space_group_name_H-M   'P 1'
#
loop_
_entity.id
_entity.type
_entity.pdbx_description
1 polymer ?
#
loop_
_entity_poly.entity_id
_entity_poly.type
_entity_poly.pdbx_seq_one_letter_code
_entity_poly.pdbx_strand_id
1 'polypeptide(L)'
;MYAESTDMEDPPFVAPPPGPPPLLSDQQLLCLARQGWLCVDLPDALSNSIDEVLQCSLEFFRDATQPKAELYPSKLGTEFGYYHVEDEKEYVTFRCHVHGGTKPAANSTVSVSPAAKLEGKVAQAWREAGLFLFRILCDISRASDLDLSAWSDILDGTLSMPETEQEMTYTLMRLFRYLPTTGVADPHTDLGLLTLCVGDGEGLQALDRLESSRDTPVWVNAPFGTRKGTVLIGETMKALSSVWCSRSDRPIDMTSISPCSEAKAWLVRLIYGRVCRLVKSTSTASRSFGTSSARNFAPRHRKLQTLKL
;
A
#
# COMPACT_ATOMS: atom_id res chain seq x y z
N MET A 1 -51.61 -50.20 -21.95
CA MET A 1 -50.23 -49.72 -22.08
C MET A 1 -50.16 -48.36 -21.41
N TYR A 2 -49.70 -48.31 -20.17
CA TYR A 2 -49.30 -47.05 -19.54
C TYR A 2 -47.78 -46.99 -19.65
N ALA A 3 -47.28 -45.91 -20.25
CA ALA A 3 -45.85 -45.66 -20.37
C ALA A 3 -45.30 -45.30 -18.99
N GLU A 4 -44.32 -46.06 -18.52
CA GLU A 4 -43.52 -45.72 -17.34
C GLU A 4 -42.79 -44.40 -17.61
N SER A 5 -43.05 -43.42 -16.76
CA SER A 5 -42.26 -42.21 -16.64
C SER A 5 -40.89 -42.59 -16.09
N THR A 6 -39.85 -42.51 -16.92
CA THR A 6 -38.45 -42.58 -16.48
C THR A 6 -38.18 -41.40 -15.54
N ASP A 7 -38.01 -41.71 -14.26
CA ASP A 7 -37.43 -40.82 -13.27
C ASP A 7 -36.03 -40.39 -13.75
N MET A 8 -35.91 -39.11 -14.11
CA MET A 8 -34.62 -38.47 -14.30
C MET A 8 -34.03 -38.27 -12.90
N GLU A 9 -33.23 -39.22 -12.44
CA GLU A 9 -32.40 -39.04 -11.24
C GLU A 9 -31.52 -37.80 -11.46
N ASP A 10 -31.72 -36.77 -10.62
CA ASP A 10 -30.86 -35.60 -10.61
C ASP A 10 -29.40 -36.05 -10.40
N PRO A 11 -28.43 -35.52 -11.16
CA PRO A 11 -27.04 -35.92 -11.04
C PRO A 11 -26.55 -35.71 -9.60
N PRO A 12 -25.73 -36.63 -9.07
CA PRO A 12 -25.25 -36.55 -7.69
C PRO A 12 -24.54 -35.21 -7.47
N PHE A 13 -24.97 -34.48 -6.44
CA PHE A 13 -24.34 -33.23 -6.02
C PHE A 13 -22.88 -33.49 -5.69
N VAL A 14 -21.98 -33.09 -6.58
CA VAL A 14 -20.54 -33.09 -6.34
C VAL A 14 -20.21 -31.77 -5.64
N ALA A 15 -19.89 -31.84 -4.35
CA ALA A 15 -19.42 -30.66 -3.63
C ALA A 15 -18.19 -30.08 -4.34
N PRO A 16 -18.09 -28.75 -4.52
CA PRO A 16 -16.92 -28.15 -5.12
C PRO A 16 -15.67 -28.54 -4.33
N PRO A 17 -14.52 -28.70 -5.00
CA PRO A 17 -13.28 -29.04 -4.32
C PRO A 17 -12.99 -28.02 -3.21
N PRO A 18 -12.52 -28.46 -2.03
CA PRO A 18 -12.20 -27.56 -0.95
C PRO A 18 -11.16 -26.55 -1.43
N GLY A 19 -11.43 -25.26 -1.16
CA GLY A 19 -10.51 -24.18 -1.48
C GLY A 19 -9.19 -24.28 -0.73
N PRO A 20 -8.19 -23.45 -1.08
CA PRO A 20 -6.92 -23.43 -0.36
C PRO A 20 -7.16 -23.08 1.12
N PRO A 21 -6.34 -23.61 2.04
CA PRO A 21 -6.45 -23.29 3.46
C PRO A 21 -6.27 -21.79 3.70
N PRO A 22 -6.85 -21.27 4.80
CA PRO A 22 -6.65 -19.88 5.21
C PRO A 22 -5.17 -19.53 5.31
N LEU A 23 -4.82 -18.34 4.82
CA LEU A 23 -3.48 -17.79 4.93
C LEU A 23 -3.28 -17.16 6.32
N LEU A 24 -4.30 -16.47 6.84
CA LEU A 24 -4.28 -15.87 8.17
C LEU A 24 -5.01 -16.74 9.19
N SER A 25 -4.46 -16.83 10.40
CA SER A 25 -5.16 -17.39 11.56
C SER A 25 -6.26 -16.46 12.08
N ASP A 26 -7.21 -17.01 12.83
CA ASP A 26 -8.29 -16.23 13.47
C ASP A 26 -7.75 -15.10 14.36
N GLN A 27 -6.65 -15.36 15.09
CA GLN A 27 -6.01 -14.35 15.93
C GLN A 27 -5.41 -13.20 15.09
N GLN A 28 -4.84 -13.51 13.94
CA GLN A 28 -4.31 -12.51 13.01
C GLN A 28 -5.43 -11.67 12.38
N LEU A 29 -6.56 -12.31 12.00
CA LEU A 29 -7.73 -11.61 11.48
C LEU A 29 -8.34 -10.68 12.53
N LEU A 30 -8.46 -11.14 13.78
CA LEU A 30 -8.93 -10.32 14.89
C LEU A 30 -7.98 -9.14 15.17
N CYS A 31 -6.67 -9.37 15.11
CA CYS A 31 -5.67 -8.32 15.24
C CYS A 31 -5.82 -7.28 14.12
N LEU A 32 -5.91 -7.73 12.86
CA LEU A 32 -6.09 -6.87 11.70
C LEU A 32 -7.36 -6.02 11.81
N ALA A 33 -8.47 -6.61 12.26
CA ALA A 33 -9.72 -5.90 12.47
C ALA A 33 -9.64 -4.83 13.57
N ARG A 34 -8.91 -5.10 14.67
CA ARG A 34 -8.78 -4.16 15.81
C ARG A 34 -7.74 -3.07 15.55
N GLN A 35 -6.57 -3.43 15.06
CA GLN A 35 -5.44 -2.52 14.85
C GLN A 35 -5.53 -1.78 13.51
N GLY A 36 -6.17 -2.37 12.51
CA GLY A 36 -6.17 -1.88 11.13
C GLY A 36 -4.86 -2.17 10.38
N TRP A 37 -3.93 -2.94 10.99
CA TRP A 37 -2.71 -3.40 10.35
C TRP A 37 -2.20 -4.71 10.97
N LEU A 38 -1.37 -5.44 10.23
CA LEU A 38 -0.78 -6.73 10.64
C LEU A 38 0.59 -6.93 10.00
N CYS A 39 1.57 -7.39 10.79
CA CYS A 39 2.83 -7.92 10.26
C CYS A 39 2.62 -9.33 9.70
N VAL A 40 3.12 -9.58 8.49
CA VAL A 40 2.99 -10.86 7.80
C VAL A 40 4.33 -11.36 7.30
N ASP A 41 4.52 -12.67 7.26
CA ASP A 41 5.59 -13.30 6.50
C ASP A 41 5.15 -13.40 5.03
N LEU A 42 6.06 -13.08 4.13
CA LEU A 42 5.80 -13.08 2.70
C LEU A 42 6.15 -14.44 2.09
N PRO A 43 5.34 -14.96 1.14
CA PRO A 43 5.70 -16.16 0.39
C PRO A 43 6.98 -15.96 -0.43
N ASP A 44 7.76 -17.03 -0.61
CA ASP A 44 9.06 -16.97 -1.32
C ASP A 44 8.96 -16.30 -2.70
N ALA A 45 7.91 -16.60 -3.48
CA ALA A 45 7.71 -16.00 -4.80
C ALA A 45 7.57 -14.47 -4.73
N LEU A 46 6.77 -13.98 -3.78
CA LEU A 46 6.60 -12.55 -3.55
C LEU A 46 7.90 -11.93 -3.03
N SER A 47 8.53 -12.53 -2.02
CA SER A 47 9.82 -12.06 -1.47
C SER A 47 10.89 -11.91 -2.54
N ASN A 48 11.08 -12.93 -3.38
CA ASN A 48 12.05 -12.89 -4.47
C ASN A 48 11.73 -11.78 -5.48
N SER A 49 10.44 -11.60 -5.83
CA SER A 49 10.04 -10.51 -6.73
C SER A 49 10.29 -9.12 -6.12
N ILE A 50 10.09 -8.96 -4.81
CA ILE A 50 10.39 -7.72 -4.10
C ILE A 50 11.90 -7.46 -4.07
N ASP A 51 12.73 -8.47 -3.78
CA ASP A 51 14.19 -8.35 -3.82
C ASP A 51 14.68 -7.82 -5.18
N GLU A 52 14.16 -8.39 -6.27
CA GLU A 52 14.50 -7.96 -7.63
C GLU A 52 14.06 -6.53 -7.93
N VAL A 53 12.86 -6.14 -7.50
CA VAL A 53 12.36 -4.76 -7.63
C VAL A 53 13.23 -3.79 -6.85
N LEU A 54 13.55 -4.09 -5.58
CA LEU A 54 14.38 -3.21 -4.76
C LEU A 54 15.77 -3.03 -5.36
N GLN A 55 16.40 -4.11 -5.83
CA GLN A 55 17.68 -4.04 -6.53
C GLN A 55 17.61 -3.15 -7.79
N CYS A 56 16.63 -3.38 -8.67
CA CYS A 56 16.48 -2.60 -9.89
C CYS A 56 16.11 -1.14 -9.60
N SER A 57 15.30 -0.90 -8.57
CA SER A 57 14.90 0.46 -8.16
C SER A 57 16.09 1.26 -7.65
N LEU A 58 17.03 0.60 -6.94
CA LEU A 58 18.24 1.23 -6.45
C LEU A 58 19.17 1.63 -7.60
N GLU A 59 19.31 0.77 -8.62
CA GLU A 59 20.03 1.09 -9.87
C GLU A 59 19.40 2.30 -10.56
N PHE A 60 18.07 2.28 -10.75
CA PHE A 60 17.31 3.37 -11.36
C PHE A 60 17.43 4.70 -10.61
N PHE A 61 17.23 4.71 -9.29
CA PHE A 61 17.26 5.94 -8.50
C PHE A 61 18.68 6.51 -8.32
N ARG A 62 19.72 5.67 -8.33
CA ARG A 62 21.12 6.15 -8.22
C ARG A 62 21.65 6.78 -9.50
N ASP A 63 21.08 6.44 -10.65
CA ASP A 63 21.50 7.01 -11.92
C ASP A 63 21.00 8.45 -12.08
N ALA A 64 21.87 9.42 -11.79
CA ALA A 64 21.59 10.84 -11.95
C ALA A 64 21.57 11.30 -13.42
N THR A 65 22.05 10.46 -14.35
CA THR A 65 22.08 10.79 -15.79
C THR A 65 20.78 10.41 -16.50
N GLN A 66 19.96 9.54 -15.90
CA GLN A 66 18.68 9.16 -16.47
C GLN A 66 17.64 10.28 -16.33
N PRO A 67 16.94 10.64 -17.42
CA PRO A 67 15.85 11.61 -17.37
C PRO A 67 14.59 10.96 -16.78
N LYS A 68 14.59 10.67 -15.47
CA LYS A 68 13.54 9.91 -14.78
C LYS A 68 12.13 10.48 -14.99
N ALA A 69 12.00 11.81 -15.04
CA ALA A 69 10.73 12.49 -15.30
C ALA A 69 10.24 12.35 -16.75
N GLU A 70 11.15 12.12 -17.71
CA GLU A 70 10.78 11.82 -19.11
C GLU A 70 10.44 10.34 -19.27
N LEU A 71 11.17 9.46 -18.56
CA LEU A 71 10.93 8.02 -18.56
C LEU A 71 9.58 7.68 -17.90
N TYR A 72 9.24 8.36 -16.81
CA TYR A 72 7.97 8.22 -16.09
C TYR A 72 7.32 9.59 -15.86
N PRO A 73 6.60 10.14 -16.87
CA PRO A 73 5.96 11.44 -16.76
C PRO A 73 4.91 11.50 -15.66
N SER A 74 5.01 12.53 -14.82
CA SER A 74 4.05 12.80 -13.73
C SER A 74 2.67 13.14 -14.29
N LYS A 75 1.63 12.42 -13.84
CA LYS A 75 0.23 12.63 -14.23
C LYS A 75 -0.69 12.37 -13.03
N LEU A 76 -1.94 12.84 -13.13
CA LEU A 76 -3.01 12.52 -12.18
C LEU A 76 -2.63 12.78 -10.70
N GLY A 77 -2.11 13.98 -10.40
CA GLY A 77 -1.67 14.32 -9.05
C GLY A 77 -0.33 13.69 -8.71
N THR A 78 -0.25 12.81 -7.71
CA THR A 78 0.93 12.00 -7.32
C THR A 78 0.74 10.50 -7.61
N GLU A 79 -0.32 10.17 -8.34
CA GLU A 79 -0.76 8.79 -8.56
C GLU A 79 -0.17 8.14 -9.81
N PHE A 80 0.63 8.85 -10.61
CA PHE A 80 1.24 8.28 -11.81
C PHE A 80 2.57 8.96 -12.12
N GLY A 81 3.62 8.17 -12.36
CA GLY A 81 4.93 8.66 -12.80
C GLY A 81 5.90 8.97 -11.67
N TYR A 82 7.03 9.61 -12.03
CA TYR A 82 8.13 9.95 -11.13
C TYR A 82 7.89 11.30 -10.43
N TYR A 83 8.31 11.38 -9.17
CA TYR A 83 8.29 12.59 -8.35
C TYR A 83 9.57 12.70 -7.53
N HIS A 84 10.04 13.93 -7.39
CA HIS A 84 11.15 14.27 -6.50
C HIS A 84 10.70 15.34 -5.52
N VAL A 85 10.87 15.05 -4.23
CA VAL A 85 10.69 16.01 -3.15
C VAL A 85 12.07 16.30 -2.58
N GLU A 86 12.51 17.55 -2.76
CA GLU A 86 13.85 18.00 -2.37
C GLU A 86 14.13 17.68 -0.91
N ASP A 87 15.32 17.14 -0.65
CA ASP A 87 15.83 16.69 0.66
C ASP A 87 15.02 15.62 1.42
N GLU A 88 13.87 15.20 0.90
CA GLU A 88 12.96 14.28 1.58
C GLU A 88 12.94 12.89 0.94
N LYS A 89 12.50 12.80 -0.32
CA LYS A 89 12.27 11.50 -1.00
C LYS A 89 12.15 11.67 -2.51
N GLU A 90 12.49 10.62 -3.23
CA GLU A 90 12.09 10.43 -4.63
C GLU A 90 11.23 9.17 -4.75
N TYR A 91 10.29 9.14 -5.67
CA TYR A 91 9.44 7.97 -5.88
C TYR A 91 8.89 7.86 -7.30
N VAL A 92 8.51 6.64 -7.69
CA VAL A 92 7.77 6.35 -8.93
C VAL A 92 6.47 5.65 -8.56
N THR A 93 5.36 6.10 -9.15
CA THR A 93 4.06 5.44 -9.07
C THR A 93 3.73 4.75 -10.39
N PHE A 94 3.51 3.44 -10.33
CA PHE A 94 3.11 2.59 -11.44
C PHE A 94 1.59 2.35 -11.39
N ARG A 95 0.93 2.51 -12.54
CA ARG A 95 -0.49 2.15 -12.74
C ARG A 95 -0.73 1.28 -13.98
N CYS A 96 0.18 1.31 -14.93
CA CYS A 96 0.17 0.51 -16.15
C CYS A 96 1.61 0.39 -16.68
N HIS A 97 1.78 -0.39 -17.74
CA HIS A 97 3.01 -0.41 -18.54
C HIS A 97 3.24 0.94 -19.25
N VAL A 98 4.49 1.42 -19.24
CA VAL A 98 4.95 2.67 -19.89
C VAL A 98 6.02 2.36 -20.94
N HIS A 99 6.83 1.32 -20.71
CA HIS A 99 7.94 0.93 -21.59
C HIS A 99 7.63 -0.27 -22.50
N GLY A 100 6.35 -0.66 -22.59
CA GLY A 100 5.87 -1.80 -23.35
C GLY A 100 5.80 -3.05 -22.50
N GLY A 101 4.60 -3.66 -22.43
CA GLY A 101 4.35 -4.89 -21.70
C GLY A 101 5.20 -6.08 -22.16
N THR A 102 5.24 -7.12 -21.33
CA THR A 102 6.08 -8.32 -21.46
C THR A 102 5.73 -9.23 -22.65
N LYS A 103 5.74 -8.70 -23.87
CA LYS A 103 5.92 -9.50 -25.09
C LYS A 103 7.27 -9.16 -25.71
N PRO A 104 8.36 -9.79 -25.25
CA PRO A 104 9.59 -9.77 -26.03
C PRO A 104 9.28 -10.41 -27.38
N ALA A 105 9.42 -9.63 -28.46
CA ALA A 105 9.49 -10.21 -29.80
C ALA A 105 10.65 -11.20 -29.78
N ALA A 106 10.38 -12.48 -30.10
CA ALA A 106 11.27 -13.62 -29.90
C ALA A 106 12.67 -13.52 -30.56
N ASN A 107 12.97 -12.43 -31.29
CA ASN A 107 14.19 -12.23 -32.07
C ASN A 107 14.90 -10.90 -31.78
N SER A 108 14.62 -10.19 -30.68
CA SER A 108 15.23 -8.88 -30.42
C SER A 108 16.40 -8.97 -29.43
N THR A 109 17.64 -8.89 -29.93
CA THR A 109 18.88 -8.75 -29.14
C THR A 109 19.07 -7.32 -28.58
N VAL A 110 17.99 -6.57 -28.40
CA VAL A 110 18.04 -5.17 -27.97
C VAL A 110 18.28 -5.11 -26.47
N SER A 111 19.35 -4.41 -26.08
CA SER A 111 19.64 -3.99 -24.71
C SER A 111 18.40 -3.35 -24.09
N VAL A 112 17.75 -4.04 -23.14
CA VAL A 112 16.60 -3.52 -22.38
C VAL A 112 17.07 -2.35 -21.52
N SER A 113 16.38 -1.21 -21.61
CA SER A 113 16.72 -0.04 -20.79
C SER A 113 16.54 -0.35 -19.28
N PRO A 114 17.30 0.30 -18.38
CA PRO A 114 17.11 0.11 -16.94
C PRO A 114 15.67 0.36 -16.48
N ALA A 115 14.99 1.33 -17.07
CA ALA A 115 13.60 1.64 -16.78
C ALA A 115 12.64 0.52 -17.22
N ALA A 116 12.83 -0.05 -18.42
CA ALA A 116 12.03 -1.19 -18.89
C ALA A 116 12.31 -2.47 -18.08
N LYS A 117 13.58 -2.68 -17.66
CA LYS A 117 13.95 -3.77 -16.74
C LYS A 117 13.24 -3.61 -15.40
N LEU A 118 13.24 -2.41 -14.81
CA LEU A 118 12.53 -2.10 -13.57
C LEU A 118 11.03 -2.35 -13.71
N GLU A 119 10.41 -1.85 -14.78
CA GLU A 119 8.98 -2.04 -15.04
C GLU A 119 8.60 -3.53 -15.12
N GLY A 120 9.39 -4.35 -15.82
CA GLY A 120 9.16 -5.79 -15.89
C GLY A 120 9.20 -6.48 -14.51
N LYS A 121 10.11 -6.05 -13.62
CA LYS A 121 10.18 -6.55 -12.25
C LYS A 121 9.00 -6.07 -11.40
N VAL A 122 8.59 -4.82 -11.57
CA VAL A 122 7.41 -4.25 -10.93
C VAL A 122 6.15 -5.01 -11.34
N ALA A 123 5.98 -5.33 -12.63
CA ALA A 123 4.84 -6.08 -13.13
C ALA A 123 4.74 -7.48 -12.49
N GLN A 124 5.88 -8.14 -12.30
CA GLN A 124 5.94 -9.43 -11.60
C GLN A 124 5.56 -9.27 -10.12
N ALA A 125 6.18 -8.33 -9.40
CA ALA A 125 5.87 -8.07 -8.00
C ALA A 125 4.41 -7.65 -7.79
N TRP A 126 3.84 -6.89 -8.72
CA TRP A 126 2.43 -6.50 -8.73
C TRP A 126 1.52 -7.71 -8.71
N ARG A 127 1.77 -8.67 -9.60
CA ARG A 127 0.99 -9.89 -9.69
C ARG A 127 1.08 -10.71 -8.42
N GLU A 128 2.29 -10.93 -7.91
CA GLU A 128 2.50 -11.72 -6.68
C GLU A 128 1.86 -11.04 -5.46
N ALA A 129 2.00 -9.72 -5.34
CA ALA A 129 1.37 -8.95 -4.26
C ALA A 129 -0.16 -8.94 -4.38
N GLY A 130 -0.69 -8.80 -5.60
CA GLY A 130 -2.13 -8.84 -5.88
C GLY A 130 -2.74 -10.18 -5.48
N LEU A 131 -2.10 -11.30 -5.85
CA LEU A 131 -2.53 -12.64 -5.46
C LEU A 131 -2.48 -12.83 -3.93
N PHE A 132 -1.41 -12.36 -3.29
CA PHE A 132 -1.26 -12.44 -1.84
C PHE A 132 -2.36 -11.66 -1.09
N LEU A 133 -2.60 -10.42 -1.50
CA LEU A 133 -3.65 -9.58 -0.91
C LEU A 133 -5.06 -10.09 -1.19
N PHE A 134 -5.29 -10.65 -2.39
CA PHE A 134 -6.55 -11.31 -2.72
C PHE A 134 -6.83 -12.49 -1.79
N ARG A 135 -5.81 -13.30 -1.47
CA ARG A 135 -5.97 -14.39 -0.49
C ARG A 135 -6.34 -13.89 0.90
N ILE A 136 -5.76 -12.76 1.34
CA ILE A 136 -6.11 -12.14 2.63
C ILE A 136 -7.58 -11.68 2.63
N LEU A 137 -8.07 -11.11 1.54
CA LEU A 137 -9.50 -10.78 1.43
C LEU A 137 -10.41 -11.98 1.49
N CYS A 138 -10.03 -13.09 0.84
CA CYS A 138 -10.80 -14.32 0.94
C CYS A 138 -10.89 -14.80 2.39
N ASP A 139 -9.83 -14.67 3.18
CA ASP A 139 -9.85 -15.00 4.60
C ASP A 139 -10.76 -14.05 5.39
N ILE A 140 -10.72 -12.74 5.08
CA ILE A 140 -11.63 -11.76 5.69
C ILE A 140 -13.09 -12.09 5.36
N SER A 141 -13.39 -12.46 4.11
CA SER A 141 -14.74 -12.88 3.72
C SER A 141 -15.21 -14.09 4.50
N ARG A 142 -14.37 -15.13 4.59
CA ARG A 142 -14.69 -16.35 5.37
C ARG A 142 -14.98 -16.03 6.83
N ALA A 143 -14.21 -15.13 7.43
CA ALA A 143 -14.41 -14.73 8.82
C ALA A 143 -15.61 -13.78 9.03
N SER A 144 -16.14 -13.19 7.95
CA SER A 144 -17.24 -12.22 8.00
C SER A 144 -18.53 -12.76 7.40
N ASP A 145 -18.62 -14.07 7.15
CA ASP A 145 -19.74 -14.75 6.47
C ASP A 145 -20.14 -14.11 5.13
N LEU A 146 -19.16 -13.50 4.43
CA LEU A 146 -19.34 -12.94 3.10
C LEU A 146 -19.04 -13.99 2.05
N ASP A 147 -19.83 -13.97 0.97
CA ASP A 147 -19.53 -14.81 -0.18
C ASP A 147 -18.20 -14.42 -0.82
N LEU A 148 -17.42 -15.40 -1.27
CA LEU A 148 -16.10 -15.15 -1.87
C LEU A 148 -16.21 -14.38 -3.19
N SER A 149 -17.36 -14.46 -3.89
CA SER A 149 -17.60 -13.67 -5.11
C SER A 149 -17.80 -12.18 -4.84
N ALA A 150 -17.94 -11.75 -3.58
CA ALA A 150 -18.04 -10.33 -3.22
C ALA A 150 -16.87 -9.49 -3.73
N TRP A 151 -15.72 -10.13 -3.99
CA TRP A 151 -14.54 -9.47 -4.51
C TRP A 151 -14.41 -9.54 -6.03
N SER A 152 -15.11 -10.45 -6.70
CA SER A 152 -14.92 -10.72 -8.13
C SER A 152 -15.14 -9.48 -8.98
N ASP A 153 -16.22 -8.74 -8.73
CA ASP A 153 -16.54 -7.52 -9.49
C ASP A 153 -15.62 -6.34 -9.12
N ILE A 154 -15.19 -6.27 -7.86
CA ILE A 154 -14.37 -5.17 -7.35
C ILE A 154 -12.91 -5.28 -7.82
N LEU A 155 -12.45 -6.52 -8.05
CA LEU A 155 -11.04 -6.82 -8.31
C LEU A 155 -10.76 -7.32 -9.73
N ASP A 156 -11.77 -7.33 -10.59
CA ASP A 156 -11.57 -7.72 -11.98
C ASP A 156 -10.47 -6.88 -12.64
N GLY A 157 -9.59 -7.55 -13.38
CA GLY A 157 -8.43 -6.93 -14.03
C GLY A 157 -7.33 -6.38 -13.11
N THR A 158 -7.41 -6.53 -11.78
CA THR A 158 -6.42 -5.91 -10.85
C THR A 158 -5.17 -6.75 -10.57
N LEU A 159 -5.20 -8.05 -10.90
CA LEU A 159 -4.11 -9.00 -10.62
C LEU A 159 -2.93 -8.89 -11.59
N SER A 160 -3.12 -8.21 -12.73
CA SER A 160 -2.06 -7.89 -13.68
C SER A 160 -1.90 -6.39 -13.77
N MET A 161 -0.67 -5.94 -14.04
CA MET A 161 -0.46 -4.53 -14.37
C MET A 161 -1.12 -4.23 -15.73
N PRO A 162 -1.97 -3.19 -15.83
CA PRO A 162 -2.62 -2.82 -17.09
C PRO A 162 -1.63 -2.54 -18.21
N GLU A 163 -1.98 -2.90 -19.45
CA GLU A 163 -1.11 -2.69 -20.62
C GLU A 163 -1.10 -1.21 -21.06
N THR A 164 -2.20 -0.50 -20.82
CA THR A 164 -2.38 0.88 -21.29
C THR A 164 -3.01 1.78 -20.22
N GLU A 165 -2.92 3.10 -20.43
CA GLU A 165 -3.58 4.09 -19.57
C GLU A 165 -5.12 3.95 -19.59
N GLN A 166 -5.70 3.50 -20.71
CA GLN A 166 -7.15 3.32 -20.86
C GLN A 166 -7.69 2.13 -20.07
N GLU A 167 -6.82 1.14 -19.81
CA GLU A 167 -7.12 -0.06 -19.03
C GLU A 167 -6.75 0.10 -17.54
N MET A 168 -6.32 1.29 -17.12
CA MET A 168 -5.91 1.52 -15.73
C MET A 168 -7.02 1.13 -14.77
N THR A 169 -6.68 0.20 -13.88
CA THR A 169 -7.51 -0.09 -12.72
C THR A 169 -7.22 0.91 -11.61
N TYR A 170 -7.95 0.77 -10.52
CA TYR A 170 -7.72 1.63 -9.37
C TYR A 170 -6.43 1.26 -8.62
N THR A 171 -5.93 0.02 -8.74
CA THR A 171 -4.70 -0.45 -8.09
C THR A 171 -3.48 0.35 -8.55
N LEU A 172 -2.53 0.56 -7.64
CA LEU A 172 -1.26 1.21 -7.96
C LEU A 172 -0.12 0.65 -7.09
N MET A 173 1.10 0.73 -7.60
CA MET A 173 2.32 0.38 -6.89
C MET A 173 3.25 1.58 -6.81
N ARG A 174 3.78 1.87 -5.62
CA ARG A 174 4.74 2.97 -5.42
C ARG A 174 6.08 2.46 -4.94
N LEU A 175 7.16 2.93 -5.57
CA LEU A 175 8.53 2.71 -5.13
C LEU A 175 9.07 4.01 -4.54
N PHE A 176 9.36 4.02 -3.24
CA PHE A 176 9.92 5.18 -2.56
C PHE A 176 11.39 4.98 -2.24
N ARG A 177 12.21 6.02 -2.43
CA ARG A 177 13.54 6.16 -1.84
C ARG A 177 13.58 7.41 -0.97
N TYR A 178 13.70 7.20 0.34
CA TYR A 178 13.84 8.30 1.31
C TYR A 178 15.30 8.78 1.41
N LEU A 179 15.47 10.09 1.56
CA LEU A 179 16.76 10.74 1.76
C LEU A 179 17.04 10.96 3.26
N PRO A 180 18.30 10.81 3.71
CA PRO A 180 18.65 10.71 5.13
C PRO A 180 18.53 12.02 5.94
N THR A 181 18.30 13.15 5.29
CA THR A 181 18.43 14.49 5.88
C THR A 181 17.19 14.97 6.62
N THR A 182 15.98 14.72 6.09
CA THR A 182 14.72 15.20 6.68
C THR A 182 13.51 14.31 6.40
N GLY A 183 13.68 13.17 5.72
CA GLY A 183 12.59 12.36 5.20
C GLY A 183 11.67 11.75 6.25
N VAL A 184 10.59 12.46 6.62
CA VAL A 184 9.49 11.92 7.43
C VAL A 184 8.20 12.19 6.67
N ALA A 185 7.50 11.11 6.30
CA ALA A 185 6.14 11.24 5.79
C ALA A 185 5.19 11.51 6.97
N ASP A 186 4.28 12.46 6.80
CA ASP A 186 3.22 12.73 7.79
C ASP A 186 2.34 11.49 8.00
N PRO A 187 1.77 11.30 9.20
CA PRO A 187 0.78 10.26 9.46
C PRO A 187 -0.39 10.35 8.48
N HIS A 188 -0.73 9.23 7.85
CA HIS A 188 -1.88 9.13 6.94
C HIS A 188 -2.44 7.71 6.93
N THR A 189 -3.65 7.57 6.39
CA THR A 189 -4.24 6.28 6.04
C THR A 189 -4.49 6.23 4.54
N ASP A 190 -4.30 5.05 3.96
CA ASP A 190 -4.55 4.83 2.54
C ASP A 190 -6.04 4.67 2.25
N LEU A 191 -6.47 5.14 1.08
CA LEU A 191 -7.89 5.13 0.70
C LEU A 191 -8.44 3.74 0.35
N GLY A 192 -7.55 2.78 0.07
CA GLY A 192 -7.89 1.52 -0.56
C GLY A 192 -8.63 0.47 0.25
N LEU A 193 -8.60 -0.76 -0.28
CA LEU A 193 -9.07 -1.93 0.46
C LEU A 193 -7.99 -2.42 1.42
N LEU A 194 -6.89 -2.94 0.89
CA LEU A 194 -5.68 -3.19 1.68
C LEU A 194 -4.45 -2.51 1.06
N THR A 195 -3.46 -2.30 1.92
CA THR A 195 -2.12 -1.90 1.53
C THR A 195 -1.11 -2.96 1.95
N LEU A 196 -0.18 -3.35 1.07
CA LEU A 196 1.01 -4.09 1.48
C LEU A 196 2.23 -3.17 1.46
N CYS A 197 2.83 -2.99 2.63
CA CYS A 197 4.08 -2.26 2.82
C CYS A 197 5.26 -3.22 3.00
N VAL A 198 6.28 -3.11 2.15
CA VAL A 198 7.56 -3.85 2.32
C VAL A 198 8.72 -2.88 2.21
N GLY A 199 9.68 -3.00 3.11
CA GLY A 199 10.87 -2.16 3.07
C GLY A 199 12.12 -2.88 3.52
N ASP A 200 13.27 -2.46 3.01
CA ASP A 200 14.58 -3.03 3.31
C ASP A 200 15.40 -2.20 4.30
N GLY A 201 14.77 -1.21 4.92
CA GLY A 201 15.35 -0.45 6.02
C GLY A 201 14.30 0.07 6.98
N GLU A 202 14.78 0.72 8.03
CA GLU A 202 13.98 1.26 9.12
C GLU A 202 13.29 2.57 8.73
N GLY A 203 12.09 2.81 9.27
CA GLY A 203 11.43 4.12 9.17
C GLY A 203 9.91 4.06 9.07
N LEU A 204 9.35 2.95 8.61
CA LEU A 204 7.90 2.75 8.64
C LEU A 204 7.44 2.49 10.08
N GLN A 205 6.44 3.24 10.53
CA GLN A 205 5.78 3.04 11.80
C GLN A 205 4.28 2.97 11.59
N ALA A 206 3.63 2.10 12.37
CA ALA A 206 2.17 1.97 12.41
C ALA A 206 1.66 2.38 13.80
N LEU A 207 0.49 3.01 13.84
CA LEU A 207 -0.14 3.40 15.10
C LEU A 207 -0.68 2.16 15.81
N ASP A 208 -0.24 1.91 17.04
CA ASP A 208 -0.83 0.88 17.89
C ASP A 208 -2.11 1.43 18.51
N ARG A 209 -3.27 1.05 17.97
CA ARG A 209 -4.56 1.57 18.43
C ARG A 209 -4.97 1.04 19.79
N LEU A 210 -4.43 -0.10 20.21
CA LEU A 210 -4.77 -0.71 21.50
C LEU A 210 -4.04 0.00 22.65
N GLU A 211 -2.81 0.43 22.41
CA GLU A 211 -2.00 1.14 23.41
C GLU A 211 -2.06 2.67 23.26
N SER A 212 -2.58 3.18 22.14
CA SER A 212 -2.74 4.62 21.92
C SER A 212 -3.97 5.18 22.64
N SER A 213 -3.82 6.40 23.15
CA SER A 213 -4.95 7.26 23.52
C SER A 213 -5.06 8.44 22.54
N ARG A 214 -6.18 9.17 22.60
CA ARG A 214 -6.41 10.36 21.75
C ARG A 214 -5.29 11.39 21.84
N ASP A 215 -4.70 11.54 23.02
CA ASP A 215 -3.69 12.56 23.31
C ASP A 215 -2.27 11.99 23.31
N THR A 216 -2.11 10.67 23.29
CA THR A 216 -0.80 10.00 23.37
C THR A 216 -0.75 8.85 22.36
N PRO A 217 -0.35 9.13 21.11
CA PRO A 217 -0.20 8.10 20.09
C PRO A 217 1.04 7.26 20.36
N VAL A 218 0.89 5.94 20.31
CA VAL A 218 1.97 4.95 20.40
C VAL A 218 2.26 4.41 19.01
N TRP A 219 3.50 4.58 18.56
CA TRP A 219 3.96 4.17 17.24
C TRP A 219 4.86 2.95 17.34
N VAL A 220 4.53 1.91 16.58
CA VAL A 220 5.28 0.65 16.52
C VAL A 220 6.04 0.59 15.21
N ASN A 221 7.32 0.21 15.27
CA ASN A 221 8.14 0.03 14.08
C ASN A 221 7.65 -1.19 13.30
N ALA A 222 7.42 -0.98 12.00
CA ALA A 222 7.15 -2.08 11.09
C ALA A 222 8.40 -2.95 10.88
N PRO A 223 8.23 -4.24 10.55
CA PRO A 223 9.33 -5.09 10.16
C PRO A 223 9.98 -4.58 8.88
N PHE A 224 11.29 -4.78 8.77
CA PHE A 224 12.06 -4.56 7.56
C PHE A 224 12.68 -5.87 7.06
N GLY A 225 13.10 -5.87 5.81
CA GLY A 225 13.54 -7.04 5.05
C GLY A 225 12.46 -7.55 4.11
N THR A 226 12.87 -8.22 3.04
CA THR A 226 12.00 -8.66 1.93
C THR A 226 11.21 -9.94 2.20
N ARG A 227 11.41 -10.55 3.36
CA ARG A 227 10.64 -11.72 3.83
C ARG A 227 9.44 -11.35 4.70
N LYS A 228 9.30 -10.07 5.07
CA LYS A 228 8.23 -9.58 5.93
C LYS A 228 7.56 -8.38 5.30
N GLY A 229 6.27 -8.24 5.57
CA GLY A 229 5.50 -7.08 5.15
C GLY A 229 4.57 -6.60 6.25
N THR A 230 4.03 -5.41 6.07
CA THR A 230 2.93 -4.88 6.88
C THR A 230 1.72 -4.73 5.99
N VAL A 231 0.63 -5.43 6.29
CA VAL A 231 -0.66 -5.27 5.63
C VAL A 231 -1.48 -4.24 6.42
N LEU A 232 -2.09 -3.28 5.75
CA LEU A 232 -2.96 -2.27 6.36
C LEU A 232 -4.36 -2.30 5.74
N ILE A 233 -5.38 -2.00 6.54
CA ILE A 233 -6.77 -1.81 6.10
C ILE A 233 -6.95 -0.36 5.67
N GLY A 234 -7.32 -0.13 4.41
CA GLY A 234 -7.60 1.20 3.89
C GLY A 234 -9.04 1.66 4.17
N GLU A 235 -9.30 2.94 3.88
CA GLU A 235 -10.59 3.59 4.16
C GLU A 235 -11.78 2.94 3.43
N THR A 236 -11.61 2.47 2.19
CA THR A 236 -12.68 1.81 1.44
C THR A 236 -13.11 0.52 2.15
N MET A 237 -12.18 -0.26 2.69
CA MET A 237 -12.51 -1.48 3.44
C MET A 237 -13.21 -1.17 4.78
N LYS A 238 -12.80 -0.10 5.46
CA LYS A 238 -13.49 0.38 6.67
C LYS A 238 -14.93 0.78 6.36
N ALA A 239 -15.14 1.50 5.25
CA ALA A 239 -16.48 1.91 4.83
C ALA A 239 -17.37 0.68 4.55
N LEU A 240 -16.87 -0.29 3.78
CA LEU A 240 -17.62 -1.52 3.45
C LEU A 240 -17.96 -2.34 4.71
N SER A 241 -17.01 -2.50 5.62
CA SER A 241 -17.23 -3.25 6.87
C SER A 241 -18.21 -2.58 7.84
N SER A 242 -18.25 -1.23 7.88
CA SER A 242 -19.21 -0.50 8.72
C SER A 242 -20.66 -0.67 8.22
N VAL A 243 -20.85 -0.75 6.90
CA VAL A 243 -22.14 -1.02 6.28
C VAL A 243 -22.58 -2.46 6.57
N TRP A 244 -21.65 -3.42 6.55
CA TRP A 244 -21.94 -4.83 6.84
C TRP A 244 -22.27 -5.09 8.32
N CYS A 245 -21.62 -4.39 9.25
CA CYS A 245 -21.85 -4.56 10.69
C CYS A 245 -23.21 -4.02 11.15
N SER A 246 -23.86 -3.13 10.38
CA SER A 246 -25.19 -2.59 10.69
C SER A 246 -26.35 -3.58 10.54
N ARG A 247 -26.11 -4.80 10.04
CA ARG A 247 -27.11 -5.86 9.85
C ARG A 247 -27.04 -7.01 10.87
N SER A 248 -26.08 -7.01 11.80
CA SER A 248 -25.92 -8.04 12.84
C SER A 248 -25.91 -7.42 14.24
N ASP A 249 -26.64 -8.00 15.18
CA ASP A 249 -27.03 -7.47 16.50
C ASP A 249 -25.92 -7.22 17.54
N ARG A 250 -24.66 -6.96 17.13
CA ARG A 250 -23.62 -6.41 18.01
C ARG A 250 -22.68 -5.48 17.24
N PRO A 251 -22.73 -4.16 17.46
CA PRO A 251 -21.84 -3.23 16.78
C PRO A 251 -20.42 -3.33 17.34
N ILE A 252 -19.44 -3.55 16.46
CA ILE A 252 -18.08 -3.10 16.71
C ILE A 252 -18.09 -1.61 16.34
N ASP A 253 -18.05 -0.76 17.35
CA ASP A 253 -17.99 0.69 17.16
C ASP A 253 -16.63 1.09 16.58
N MET A 254 -16.60 1.31 15.26
CA MET A 254 -15.47 1.89 14.53
C MET A 254 -15.81 3.33 14.09
N THR A 255 -16.28 4.18 15.00
CA THR A 255 -16.61 5.58 14.66
C THR A 255 -15.44 6.56 14.84
N SER A 256 -14.94 7.07 13.71
CA SER A 256 -14.77 8.49 13.32
C SER A 256 -13.94 8.51 12.02
N ILE A 257 -14.28 9.16 10.89
CA ILE A 257 -14.86 10.49 10.58
C ILE A 257 -15.63 10.42 9.22
N SER A 258 -16.57 11.36 8.99
CA SER A 258 -17.51 11.51 7.85
C SER A 258 -16.97 12.42 6.70
N PRO A 259 -17.68 12.68 5.57
CA PRO A 259 -17.48 12.05 4.26
C PRO A 259 -17.00 13.04 3.16
N CYS A 260 -16.37 12.55 2.09
CA CYS A 260 -16.47 13.16 0.75
C CYS A 260 -16.07 12.18 -0.36
N SER A 261 -16.64 12.39 -1.53
CA SER A 261 -16.90 11.49 -2.68
C SER A 261 -15.73 10.71 -3.30
N GLU A 262 -16.13 9.57 -3.91
CA GLU A 262 -15.42 8.64 -4.81
C GLU A 262 -14.56 7.53 -4.16
N ALA A 263 -15.05 6.29 -4.27
CA ALA A 263 -14.35 5.06 -3.88
C ALA A 263 -13.13 4.81 -4.77
N LYS A 264 -11.93 4.62 -4.17
CA LYS A 264 -10.67 4.32 -4.88
C LYS A 264 -9.72 3.39 -4.08
N ALA A 265 -9.52 2.19 -4.63
CA ALA A 265 -8.40 1.22 -4.61
C ALA A 265 -7.31 1.04 -3.56
N TRP A 266 -6.90 -0.23 -3.51
CA TRP A 266 -5.57 -0.81 -3.25
C TRP A 266 -4.33 0.06 -3.50
N LEU A 267 -3.42 0.00 -2.54
CA LEU A 267 -2.07 0.54 -2.62
C LEU A 267 -1.06 -0.59 -2.34
N VAL A 268 -0.14 -0.91 -3.24
CA VAL A 268 1.06 -1.67 -2.84
C VAL A 268 2.21 -0.69 -2.69
N ARG A 269 2.75 -0.58 -1.47
CA ARG A 269 3.77 0.41 -1.13
C ARG A 269 5.10 -0.28 -0.87
N LEU A 270 6.06 -0.09 -1.74
CA LEU A 270 7.44 -0.50 -1.50
C LEU A 270 8.22 0.70 -0.95
N ILE A 271 8.63 0.60 0.30
CA ILE A 271 9.29 1.65 1.06
C ILE A 271 10.77 1.29 1.19
N TYR A 272 11.66 1.93 0.41
CA TYR A 272 13.11 1.83 0.61
C TYR A 272 13.59 2.99 1.51
N GLY A 273 14.28 2.67 2.60
CA GLY A 273 14.91 3.68 3.44
C GLY A 273 15.71 3.12 4.61
N ARG A 274 17.03 3.28 4.61
CA ARG A 274 17.82 3.38 5.84
C ARG A 274 17.61 4.78 6.41
N VAL A 275 16.86 4.90 7.51
CA VAL A 275 16.82 6.14 8.29
C VAL A 275 17.59 5.93 9.60
N CYS A 276 18.79 6.50 9.68
CA CYS A 276 19.43 6.74 10.97
C CYS A 276 18.64 7.86 11.67
N ARG A 277 17.82 7.53 12.68
CA ARG A 277 17.24 8.54 13.55
C ARG A 277 18.33 9.10 14.47
N LEU A 278 18.76 10.34 14.22
CA LEU A 278 19.41 11.13 15.26
C LEU A 278 18.31 11.56 16.25
N VAL A 279 18.14 10.81 17.33
CA VAL A 279 17.35 11.26 18.47
C VAL A 279 18.01 12.52 19.01
N LYS A 280 17.31 13.67 18.98
CA LYS A 280 17.70 14.82 19.79
C LYS A 280 17.66 14.40 21.25
N SER A 281 18.82 14.02 21.78
CA SER A 281 19.06 13.91 23.21
C SER A 281 18.90 15.30 23.81
N THR A 282 17.71 15.59 24.35
CA THR A 282 17.58 16.65 25.34
C THR A 282 18.14 16.12 26.65
N SER A 283 19.48 16.17 26.81
CA SER A 283 20.07 16.08 28.13
C SER A 283 19.82 17.40 28.83
N THR A 284 18.95 17.36 29.83
CA THR A 284 18.81 18.38 30.86
C THR A 284 20.17 18.76 31.44
N ALA A 285 20.60 19.99 31.18
CA ALA A 285 21.64 20.66 31.95
C ALA A 285 21.08 22.01 32.42
N SER A 286 20.67 22.00 33.69
CA SER A 286 20.45 23.19 34.50
C SER A 286 21.71 24.07 34.53
N ARG A 287 21.58 25.37 34.25
CA ARG A 287 22.31 26.44 34.97
C ARG A 287 21.73 27.82 34.66
N SER A 288 21.78 28.62 35.71
CA SER A 288 21.15 29.90 36.03
C SER A 288 21.85 31.15 35.48
N PHE A 289 21.20 32.31 35.69
CA PHE A 289 21.60 33.72 35.46
C PHE A 289 21.51 34.18 34.00
N GLY A 290 21.03 35.37 33.63
CA GLY A 290 20.59 36.57 34.34
C GLY A 290 20.70 37.75 33.35
N THR A 291 19.73 38.66 33.40
CA THR A 291 19.77 40.08 32.98
C THR A 291 19.89 40.50 31.49
N SER A 292 18.85 41.25 31.08
CA SER A 292 18.87 42.59 30.47
C SER A 292 18.78 42.80 28.94
N SER A 293 17.79 43.66 28.63
CA SER A 293 17.80 44.77 27.66
C SER A 293 17.37 44.55 26.20
N ALA A 294 16.12 44.97 25.97
CA ALA A 294 15.60 45.81 24.89
C ALA A 294 16.46 46.06 23.64
N ARG A 295 15.86 45.82 22.45
CA ARG A 295 15.50 46.90 21.52
C ARG A 295 14.58 46.47 20.37
N ASN A 296 13.65 47.38 20.10
CA ASN A 296 12.66 47.49 19.03
C ASN A 296 13.16 47.11 17.63
N PHE A 297 12.29 46.51 16.81
CA PHE A 297 11.82 47.11 15.55
C PHE A 297 10.57 46.35 15.05
N ALA A 298 9.48 47.09 14.87
CA ALA A 298 8.29 46.73 14.10
C ALA A 298 8.16 47.77 12.96
N PRO A 299 7.15 47.74 12.09
CA PRO A 299 6.50 46.63 11.40
C PRO A 299 6.46 46.88 9.87
N ARG A 300 6.20 45.87 9.03
CA ARG A 300 5.47 46.10 7.77
C ARG A 300 4.51 44.96 7.44
N HIS A 301 3.25 45.35 7.34
CA HIS A 301 2.14 44.64 6.75
C HIS A 301 2.46 44.11 5.33
N ARG A 302 2.01 42.89 5.03
CA ARG A 302 1.16 42.64 3.87
C ARG A 302 0.27 41.41 4.12
N LYS A 303 -1.03 41.65 3.98
CA LYS A 303 -2.10 40.66 3.83
C LYS A 303 -1.95 39.91 2.49
N LEU A 304 -2.72 38.83 2.38
CA LEU A 304 -3.03 38.02 1.18
C LEU A 304 -1.94 36.97 0.92
N GLN A 305 -2.25 35.71 0.63
CA GLN A 305 -3.50 35.08 0.25
C GLN A 305 -3.36 33.58 0.48
N THR A 306 -4.44 33.00 0.98
CA THR A 306 -4.73 31.58 0.92
C THR A 306 -4.57 31.10 -0.52
N LEU A 307 -3.69 30.14 -0.76
CA LEU A 307 -3.86 29.20 -1.86
C LEU A 307 -3.60 27.80 -1.32
N LYS A 308 -4.72 27.10 -1.14
CA LYS A 308 -4.77 25.65 -1.11
C LYS A 308 -4.45 25.17 -2.52
N LEU A 309 -3.45 24.30 -2.63
CA LEU A 309 -3.43 23.18 -3.56
C LEU A 309 -3.04 21.96 -2.72
#